data_AF-A0A7W9LQW6-F1
#
_entry.id   AF-A0A7W9LQW6-F1
#
_cell.length_a   1.000
_cell.length_b   1.000
_cell.length_c   1.000
_cell.angle_alpha   90.00
_cell.angle_beta   90.00
_cell.angle_gamma   90.00
#
_symmetry.space_group_name_H-M   'P 1'
#
loop_
_entity.id
_entity.type
_entity.pdbx_description
1 polymer ?
#
loop_
_entity_poly.entity_id
_entity_poly.type
_entity_poly.pdbx_seq_one_letter_code
_entity_poly.pdbx_strand_id
1 'polypeptide(L)' 'MLPRSLCAENLGYGRLVLLHAAAEPPLNTPSLVQRPGAAGNPAVVRVRACLQRAADDR' A
#
# COMPACT_ATOMS: atom_id res chain seq x y z
N MET A 1 7.98 2.75 14.14
CA MET A 1 6.77 3.42 13.61
C MET A 1 6.03 2.45 12.69
N LEU A 2 4.74 2.20 12.91
CA LEU A 2 3.94 1.31 12.07
C LEU A 2 3.15 2.12 11.03
N PRO A 3 2.97 1.60 9.79
CA PRO A 3 2.14 2.27 8.79
C PRO A 3 0.69 2.42 9.27
N ARG A 4 0.20 3.66 9.28
CA ARG A 4 -1.17 3.96 9.76
C ARG A 4 -2.24 3.20 8.99
N SER A 5 -2.03 2.97 7.69
CA SER A 5 -2.94 2.19 6.83
C SER A 5 -3.13 0.74 7.31
N LEU A 6 -2.13 0.13 7.95
CA LEU A 6 -2.22 -1.23 8.49
C LEU A 6 -2.83 -1.28 9.90
N CYS A 7 -2.77 -0.17 10.63
CA CYS A 7 -3.20 -0.10 12.03
C CYS A 7 -4.57 0.56 12.21
N ALA A 8 -5.10 1.26 11.21
CA ALA A 8 -6.30 2.08 11.32
C ALA A 8 -7.50 1.34 11.92
N GLU A 9 -7.78 0.13 11.43
CA GLU A 9 -8.89 -0.71 11.90
C GLU A 9 -8.69 -1.12 13.37
N ASN A 10 -7.51 -1.63 13.72
CA ASN A 10 -7.22 -2.08 15.07
C ASN A 10 -7.16 -0.92 16.08
N LEU A 11 -6.76 0.28 15.65
CA LEU A 11 -6.87 1.51 16.44
C LEU A 11 -8.34 1.91 16.63
N GLY A 12 -9.17 1.79 15.60
CA GLY A 12 -10.63 2.05 15.67
C GLY A 12 -11.36 1.11 16.63
N TYR A 13 -10.98 -0.17 16.67
CA TYR A 13 -11.51 -1.15 17.62
C TYR A 13 -10.86 -1.13 19.00
N GLY A 14 -9.88 -0.25 19.25
CA GLY A 14 -9.18 -0.18 20.53
C GLY A 14 -8.27 -1.38 20.84
N ARG A 15 -7.98 -2.23 19.85
CA ARG A 15 -7.02 -3.35 19.97
C ARG A 15 -5.57 -2.88 19.96
N LEU A 16 -5.34 -1.68 19.42
CA LEU A 16 -4.07 -0.96 19.49
C LEU A 16 -4.30 0.38 20.19
N VAL A 17 -3.26 0.84 20.88
CA VAL A 17 -3.19 2.19 21.43
C VAL A 17 -2.01 2.93 20.82
N LEU A 18 -2.21 4.21 20.53
CA LEU A 18 -1.16 5.08 20.02
C LEU A 18 -0.22 5.48 21.16
N LEU A 19 1.03 5.03 21.12
CA LEU A 19 2.05 5.41 22.11
C LEU A 19 2.77 6.71 21.74
N HIS A 20 2.98 6.94 20.44
CA HIS A 20 3.67 8.11 19.91
C HIS A 20 3.24 8.34 18.46
N ALA A 21 2.90 9.60 18.13
CA ALA A 21 2.72 10.05 16.76
C ALA A 21 3.95 10.84 16.34
N ALA A 22 4.59 10.42 15.25
CA ALA A 22 5.68 11.18 14.66
C ALA A 22 5.11 12.49 14.08
N ALA A 23 5.83 13.59 14.26
CA ALA A 23 5.45 14.89 13.72
C ALA A 23 5.36 14.85 12.18
N GLU A 24 6.27 14.11 11.54
CA GLU A 24 6.19 13.79 10.12
C GLU A 24 5.99 12.27 9.93
N PRO A 25 4.98 11.86 9.15
CA PRO A 25 4.79 10.46 8.85
C PRO A 25 5.96 9.92 8.00
N PRO A 26 6.39 8.67 8.22
CA PRO A 26 7.44 8.07 7.41
C PRO A 26 6.99 7.93 5.95
N LEU A 27 7.90 8.13 5.00
CA LEU A 27 7.65 7.90 3.58
C LEU A 27 7.41 6.40 3.35
N ASN A 28 6.15 6.02 3.16
CA ASN A 28 5.70 4.64 2.97
C ASN A 28 4.87 4.46 1.70
N THR A 29 5.08 5.31 0.71
CA THR A 29 4.38 5.27 -0.58
C THR A 29 4.72 3.98 -1.32
N PRO A 30 3.75 3.09 -1.60
CA PRO A 30 4.00 1.88 -2.36
C PRO A 30 4.23 2.23 -3.84
N SER A 31 5.19 1.55 -4.47
CA SER A 31 5.49 1.70 -5.91
C SER A 31 5.21 0.40 -6.64
N LEU A 32 4.53 0.47 -7.78
CA LEU A 32 4.37 -0.66 -8.69
C LEU A 32 5.50 -0.65 -9.73
N VAL A 33 6.36 -1.67 -9.68
CA VAL A 33 7.54 -1.77 -10.57
C VAL A 33 7.41 -3.00 -11.46
N GLN A 34 7.75 -2.84 -12.73
CA GLN A 34 7.77 -3.93 -13.71
C GLN A 34 9.21 -4.19 -14.16
N ARG A 35 9.61 -5.46 -14.19
CA ARG A 35 10.92 -5.85 -14.74
C ARG A 35 10.97 -5.54 -16.24
N PRO A 36 12.10 -5.02 -16.77
CA PRO A 36 12.32 -4.92 -18.20
C PRO A 36 12.10 -6.28 -18.91
N GLY A 37 11.52 -6.25 -20.10
CA GLY A 37 11.20 -7.46 -20.89
C GLY A 37 9.90 -8.19 -20.51
N ALA A 38 9.30 -7.89 -19.35
CA ALA A 38 8.04 -8.52 -18.93
C ALA A 38 6.78 -7.84 -19.50
N ALA A 39 6.93 -6.70 -20.20
CA ALA A 39 5.82 -5.84 -20.61
C ALA A 39 4.82 -6.51 -21.57
N GLY A 40 5.29 -7.43 -22.41
CA GLY A 40 4.47 -8.14 -23.39
C GLY A 40 3.79 -9.40 -22.83
N ASN A 41 4.12 -9.85 -21.61
CA ASN A 41 3.51 -11.05 -21.05
C ASN A 41 2.05 -10.75 -20.66
N PRO A 42 1.05 -11.46 -21.23
CA PRO A 42 -0.36 -11.19 -20.96
C PRO A 42 -0.74 -11.29 -19.48
N ALA A 43 -0.09 -12.17 -18.71
CA ALA A 43 -0.33 -12.28 -17.27
C ALA A 43 0.15 -11.03 -16.52
N VAL A 44 1.31 -10.48 -16.91
CA VAL A 44 1.87 -9.26 -16.31
C VAL A 44 0.97 -8.06 -16.60
N VAL A 45 0.50 -7.92 -17.83
CA VAL A 45 -0.44 -6.85 -18.23
C VAL A 45 -1.72 -6.91 -17.38
N ARG A 46 -2.31 -8.10 -17.23
CA ARG A 46 -3.52 -8.30 -16.43
C ARG A 46 -3.33 -7.94 -14.95
N VAL A 47 -2.26 -8.44 -14.33
CA VAL A 47 -1.97 -8.15 -12.93
C VAL A 47 -1.72 -6.66 -12.72
N ARG A 48 -0.92 -6.02 -13.59
CA ARG A 48 -0.67 -4.58 -13.53
C ARG A 48 -1.96 -3.76 -13.60
N ALA A 49 -2.84 -4.06 -14.56
CA ALA A 49 -4.11 -3.36 -14.68
C ALA A 49 -5.02 -3.57 -13.46
N CYS A 50 -5.00 -4.76 -12.85
CA CYS A 50 -5.73 -5.03 -11.61
C CYS A 50 -5.21 -4.20 -10.45
N LEU A 51 -3.89 -4.18 -10.26
CA LEU A 51 -3.23 -3.41 -9.20
C LEU A 51 -3.42 -1.90 -9.36
N GLN A 52 -3.44 -1.39 -10.60
CA GLN A 52 -3.73 0.01 -10.89
C GLN A 52 -5.16 0.37 -10.47
N ARG A 53 -6.17 -0.39 -10.91
CA ARG A 53 -7.56 -0.16 -10.49
C ARG A 53 -7.73 -0.19 -8.97
N ALA A 54 -7.16 -1.19 -8.30
CA ALA A 54 -7.24 -1.29 -6.84
C ALA A 54 -6.54 -0.14 -6.11
N ALA A 55 -5.60 0.56 -6.76
CA ALA A 55 -4.98 1.77 -6.21
C ALA A 55 -5.85 3.01 -6.44
N ASP A 56 -6.57 3.08 -7.56
CA ASP A 56 -7.51 4.16 -7.88
C ASP A 56 -8.80 4.09 -7.01
N ASP A 57 -9.17 2.89 -6.54
CA ASP A 57 -10.34 2.64 -5.68
C ASP A 57 -10.13 3.00 -4.18
N ARG A 58 -8.94 3.45 -3.78
CA ARG A 58 -8.57 3.80 -2.39
C ARG A 58 -8.76 5.27 -2.07
#